data_AF-A0A0W7WVA5-F1
#
_entry.id   AF-A0A0W7WVA5-F1
#
_cell.length_a   1.000
_cell.length_b   1.000
_cell.length_c   1.000
_cell.angle_alpha   90.00
_cell.angle_beta   90.00
_cell.angle_gamma   90.00
#
_symmetry.space_group_name_H-M   'P 1'
#
loop_
_entity.id
_entity.type
_entity.pdbx_description
1 polymer ?
#
loop_
_entity_poly.entity_id
_entity_poly.type
_entity_poly.pdbx_seq_one_letter_code
_entity_poly.pdbx_strand_id
1 'polypeptide(L)'
;MNLRAWAELLRLPALFTVPGDALAGAAATGLRPGRGTFLAIGSSLCLYEAGMALNDWADRAEDAVDRPQRPIPSGRVTPAAALTAAVALTAGGLALAARAGRPALATATALAGTVWAYDLGLKRTPAGPATMAAARGLDLLLGAVATNTATRTPPRPSKPAPTSAPPSTAPHPSQPPQPGPHPPRTDLRSHQPGPHPPQPGPDRPLPPSTGVHGAGAYGTGTHSTGTHSTSARSTDAHSSGALRHTAAAAARAALPAAATLAAHTLAVTAVSRNETQGGSTRAPLGALVTTLALGRAVASAPWSPADRRTVSAAVLPGTTVALTTAYAGTAARPYLHATLNPSPPLTQRAVGGGIRALIPLQAALAARSGSLGAALVTAALAPAARRFARKVSVT
;
A
#
# COMPACT_ATOMS: atom_id res chain seq x y z
N MET A 1 10.74 -31.13 15.63
CA MET A 1 11.05 -29.71 15.29
C MET A 1 10.65 -28.84 16.47
N ASN A 2 11.57 -28.07 17.08
CA ASN A 2 11.26 -27.29 18.28
C ASN A 2 10.61 -25.94 17.93
N LEU A 3 9.27 -25.88 17.99
CA LEU A 3 8.48 -24.69 17.67
C LEU A 3 8.86 -23.46 18.50
N ARG A 4 9.23 -23.64 19.78
CA ARG A 4 9.65 -22.54 20.66
C ARG A 4 11.00 -21.96 20.22
N ALA A 5 11.96 -22.80 19.86
CA ALA A 5 13.27 -22.35 19.37
C ALA A 5 13.15 -21.56 18.04
N TRP A 6 12.24 -21.96 17.15
CA TRP A 6 11.91 -21.18 15.94
C TRP A 6 11.21 -19.85 16.26
N ALA A 7 10.27 -19.81 17.20
CA ALA A 7 9.61 -18.57 17.62
C ALA A 7 10.58 -17.57 18.29
N GLU A 8 11.58 -18.07 19.02
CA GLU A 8 12.69 -17.26 19.56
C GLU A 8 13.60 -16.70 18.46
N LEU A 9 13.99 -17.53 17.48
CA LEU A 9 14.86 -17.15 16.35
C LEU A 9 14.20 -16.11 15.43
N LEU A 10 12.92 -16.31 15.09
CA LEU A 10 12.13 -15.43 14.22
C LEU A 10 11.64 -14.14 14.92
N ARG A 11 11.90 -13.98 16.23
CA ARG A 11 11.55 -12.78 17.02
C ARG A 11 10.14 -12.24 16.72
N LEU A 12 9.16 -13.15 16.68
CA LEU A 12 7.75 -12.89 16.31
C LEU A 12 7.09 -11.62 16.87
N PRO A 13 7.40 -11.09 18.10
CA PRO A 13 6.84 -9.81 18.54
C PRO A 13 7.18 -8.61 17.65
N ALA A 14 8.26 -8.65 16.86
CA ALA A 14 8.71 -7.54 16.02
C ALA A 14 7.97 -7.45 14.67
N LEU A 15 7.38 -8.56 14.20
CA LEU A 15 6.55 -8.62 12.99
C LEU A 15 5.41 -7.59 12.97
N PHE A 16 4.86 -7.25 14.14
CA PHE A 16 3.79 -6.26 14.25
C PHE A 16 4.20 -4.84 13.81
N THR A 17 5.49 -4.57 13.62
CA THR A 17 6.00 -3.30 13.07
C THR A 17 6.09 -3.30 11.54
N VAL A 18 5.98 -4.46 10.89
CA VAL A 18 6.32 -4.65 9.47
C VAL A 18 5.16 -4.25 8.52
N PRO A 19 3.90 -4.69 8.73
CA PRO A 19 2.78 -4.31 7.85
C PRO A 19 2.52 -2.80 7.75
N GLY A 20 2.91 -2.03 8.78
CA GLY A 20 2.72 -0.58 8.82
C GLY A 20 3.50 0.16 7.73
N ASP A 21 4.66 -0.34 7.30
CA ASP A 21 5.47 0.29 6.25
C ASP A 21 4.79 0.15 4.89
N ALA A 22 4.37 -1.06 4.53
CA ALA A 22 3.65 -1.29 3.29
C ALA A 22 2.29 -0.56 3.23
N LEU A 23 1.59 -0.42 4.38
CA LEU A 23 0.35 0.35 4.49
C LEU A 23 0.57 1.86 4.38
N ALA A 24 1.63 2.41 4.99
CA ALA A 24 2.00 3.82 4.85
C ALA A 24 2.44 4.15 3.41
N GLY A 25 3.19 3.25 2.77
CA GLY A 25 3.56 3.34 1.36
C GLY A 25 2.34 3.34 0.42
N ALA A 26 1.40 2.43 0.65
CA ALA A 26 0.13 2.42 -0.08
C ALA A 26 -0.65 3.72 0.09
N ALA A 27 -0.81 4.19 1.34
CA ALA A 27 -1.50 5.44 1.65
C ALA A 27 -0.87 6.65 0.94
N ALA A 28 0.47 6.72 0.88
CA ALA A 28 1.19 7.81 0.20
C ALA A 28 0.93 7.90 -1.31
N THR A 29 0.36 6.87 -1.94
CA THR A 29 -0.06 6.92 -3.36
C THR A 29 -1.44 7.55 -3.58
N GLY A 30 -2.21 7.83 -2.51
CA GLY A 30 -3.62 8.25 -2.60
C GLY A 30 -4.60 7.13 -3.04
N LEU A 31 -4.10 5.91 -3.24
CA LEU A 31 -4.88 4.73 -3.60
C LEU A 31 -5.33 3.97 -2.33
N ARG A 32 -6.44 3.23 -2.44
CA ARG A 32 -6.86 2.31 -1.40
C ARG A 32 -5.98 1.05 -1.41
N PRO A 33 -5.60 0.48 -0.25
CA PRO A 33 -4.95 -0.81 -0.17
C PRO A 33 -5.72 -1.89 -0.95
N GLY A 34 -4.99 -2.71 -1.71
CA GLY A 34 -5.57 -3.75 -2.57
C GLY A 34 -4.69 -4.98 -2.63
N ARG A 35 -4.98 -5.89 -3.58
CA ARG A 35 -4.25 -7.17 -3.72
C ARG A 35 -2.73 -7.00 -3.79
N GLY A 36 -2.24 -6.00 -4.52
CA GLY A 36 -0.81 -5.68 -4.60
C GLY A 36 -0.22 -5.27 -3.24
N THR A 37 -0.94 -4.46 -2.47
CA THR A 37 -0.55 -4.08 -1.11
C THR A 37 -0.45 -5.29 -0.17
N PHE A 38 -1.41 -6.22 -0.22
CA PHE A 38 -1.36 -7.43 0.60
C PHE A 38 -0.23 -8.38 0.19
N LEU A 39 0.08 -8.48 -1.11
CA LEU A 39 1.26 -9.20 -1.60
C LEU A 39 2.57 -8.54 -1.15
N ALA A 40 2.63 -7.21 -1.11
CA ALA A 40 3.76 -6.46 -0.55
C ALA A 40 3.91 -6.68 0.97
N ILE A 41 2.82 -6.68 1.75
CA ILE A 41 2.85 -7.03 3.18
C ILE A 41 3.39 -8.46 3.37
N GLY A 42 2.92 -9.43 2.59
CA GLY A 42 3.45 -10.80 2.64
C GLY A 42 4.93 -10.88 2.27
N SER A 43 5.35 -10.16 1.21
CA SER A 43 6.74 -10.08 0.78
C SER A 43 7.65 -9.48 1.86
N SER A 44 7.20 -8.37 2.46
CA SER A 44 7.85 -7.63 3.55
C SER A 44 8.03 -8.51 4.80
N LEU A 45 6.98 -9.23 5.23
CA LEU A 45 7.05 -10.20 6.34
C LEU A 45 8.06 -11.33 6.04
N CYS A 46 8.05 -11.89 4.83
CA CYS A 46 9.03 -12.91 4.43
C CYS A 46 10.46 -12.37 4.42
N LEU A 47 10.71 -11.17 3.90
CA LEU A 47 12.04 -10.57 3.84
C LEU A 47 12.55 -10.15 5.24
N TYR A 48 11.65 -9.71 6.13
CA TYR A 48 11.97 -9.48 7.53
C TYR A 48 12.48 -10.77 8.20
N GLU A 49 11.69 -11.85 8.11
CA GLU A 49 12.04 -13.14 8.72
C GLU A 49 13.27 -13.81 8.08
N ALA A 50 13.49 -13.57 6.78
CA ALA A 50 14.72 -13.97 6.13
C ALA A 50 15.95 -13.31 6.77
N GLY A 51 15.87 -11.99 7.05
CA GLY A 51 16.90 -11.26 7.78
C GLY A 51 17.06 -11.73 9.22
N MET A 52 15.96 -12.07 9.92
CA MET A 52 16.05 -12.62 11.28
C MET A 52 16.85 -13.92 11.33
N ALA A 53 16.56 -14.85 10.41
CA ALA A 53 17.27 -16.12 10.32
C ALA A 53 18.71 -15.96 9.80
N LEU A 54 18.95 -15.04 8.85
CA LEU A 54 20.27 -14.77 8.31
C LEU A 54 21.19 -14.08 9.33
N ASN A 55 20.68 -13.12 10.10
CA ASN A 55 21.41 -12.46 11.17
C ASN A 55 21.94 -13.47 12.18
N ASP A 56 21.05 -14.31 12.72
CA ASP A 56 21.40 -15.32 13.72
C ASP A 56 22.35 -16.38 13.15
N TRP A 57 22.22 -16.73 11.86
CA TRP A 57 23.22 -17.56 11.18
C TRP A 57 24.58 -16.86 11.06
N ALA A 58 24.62 -15.57 10.73
CA ALA A 58 25.85 -14.80 10.53
C ALA A 58 26.60 -14.48 11.84
N ASP A 59 25.87 -14.37 12.96
CA ASP A 59 26.42 -14.08 14.29
C ASP A 59 26.72 -15.33 15.12
N ARG A 60 26.38 -16.54 14.62
CA ARG A 60 26.46 -17.83 15.34
C ARG A 60 27.74 -18.11 16.13
N ALA A 61 28.89 -17.59 15.70
CA ALA A 61 30.18 -17.78 16.38
C ALA A 61 30.41 -16.78 17.51
N GLU A 62 29.96 -15.54 17.34
CA GLU A 62 29.95 -14.47 18.34
C GLU A 62 28.92 -14.78 19.43
N ASP A 63 27.70 -15.18 19.02
CA ASP A 63 26.65 -15.68 19.90
C ASP A 63 27.04 -16.93 20.69
N ALA A 64 27.95 -17.77 20.21
CA ALA A 64 28.42 -18.94 20.95
C ALA A 64 29.30 -18.59 22.15
N VAL A 65 29.97 -17.43 22.11
CA VAL A 65 30.75 -16.90 23.23
C VAL A 65 29.86 -16.07 24.15
N ASP A 66 29.14 -15.09 23.60
CA ASP A 66 28.43 -14.09 24.39
C ASP A 66 27.05 -14.57 24.89
N ARG A 67 26.41 -15.49 24.18
CA ARG A 67 24.98 -15.87 24.37
C ARG A 67 24.72 -17.35 24.05
N PRO A 68 25.45 -18.32 24.65
CA PRO A 68 25.41 -19.73 24.28
C PRO A 68 24.01 -20.37 24.33
N GLN A 69 23.08 -19.80 25.10
CA GLN A 69 21.66 -20.20 25.17
C GLN A 69 20.85 -19.95 23.89
N ARG A 70 21.35 -19.16 22.91
CA ARG A 70 20.59 -18.83 21.69
C ARG A 70 20.32 -20.06 20.81
N PRO A 71 19.27 -20.06 19.98
CA PRO A 71 18.81 -21.27 19.29
C PRO A 71 19.86 -22.00 18.44
N ILE A 72 20.79 -21.27 17.80
CA ILE A 72 21.85 -21.87 16.97
C ILE A 72 23.04 -22.39 17.82
N PRO A 73 23.69 -21.58 18.69
CA PRO A 73 24.77 -22.10 19.55
C PRO A 73 24.35 -23.24 20.48
N SER A 74 23.13 -23.18 21.03
CA SER A 74 22.59 -24.26 21.89
C SER A 74 22.18 -25.54 21.13
N GLY A 75 22.40 -25.60 19.81
CA GLY A 75 22.07 -26.75 18.97
C GLY A 75 20.56 -26.98 18.74
N ARG A 76 19.69 -26.15 19.30
CA ARG A 76 18.22 -26.25 19.17
C ARG A 76 17.73 -26.03 17.72
N VAL A 77 18.49 -25.30 16.92
CA VAL A 77 18.33 -25.11 15.47
C VAL A 77 19.71 -25.24 14.79
N THR A 78 19.84 -26.09 13.77
CA THR A 78 21.13 -26.24 13.07
C THR A 78 21.43 -25.00 12.21
N PRO A 79 22.72 -24.62 12.02
CA PRO A 79 23.08 -23.52 11.13
C PRO A 79 22.57 -23.72 9.69
N ALA A 80 22.61 -24.96 9.18
CA ALA A 80 22.08 -25.28 7.87
C ALA A 80 20.58 -24.99 7.77
N ALA A 81 19.77 -25.38 8.76
CA ALA A 81 18.34 -25.10 8.76
C ALA A 81 18.02 -23.60 8.83
N ALA A 82 18.78 -22.82 9.61
CA ALA A 82 18.62 -21.36 9.68
C ALA A 82 18.92 -20.69 8.33
N LEU A 83 20.02 -21.07 7.66
CA LEU A 83 20.36 -20.55 6.33
C LEU A 83 19.34 -20.98 5.26
N THR A 84 18.88 -22.24 5.29
CA THR A 84 17.82 -22.72 4.40
C THR A 84 16.53 -21.93 4.59
N ALA A 85 16.13 -21.64 5.83
CA ALA A 85 14.98 -20.80 6.12
C ALA A 85 15.17 -19.38 5.57
N ALA A 86 16.33 -18.75 5.79
CA ALA A 86 16.63 -17.42 5.26
C ALA A 86 16.52 -17.35 3.72
N VAL A 87 17.09 -18.33 3.01
CA VAL A 87 17.01 -18.45 1.54
C VAL A 87 15.57 -18.69 1.08
N ALA A 88 14.86 -19.64 1.70
CA ALA A 88 13.48 -19.98 1.33
C ALA A 88 12.50 -18.81 1.57
N LEU A 89 12.65 -18.09 2.69
CA LEU A 89 11.88 -16.89 2.99
C LEU A 89 12.22 -15.75 2.03
N THR A 90 13.49 -15.56 1.67
CA THR A 90 13.89 -14.59 0.63
C THR A 90 13.21 -14.91 -0.70
N ALA A 91 13.27 -16.17 -1.15
CA ALA A 91 12.65 -16.61 -2.40
C ALA A 91 11.11 -16.47 -2.37
N GLY A 92 10.46 -16.82 -1.26
CA GLY A 92 9.02 -16.63 -1.06
C GLY A 92 8.62 -15.14 -1.10
N GLY A 93 9.41 -14.27 -0.47
CA GLY A 93 9.21 -12.83 -0.51
C GLY A 93 9.31 -12.26 -1.93
N LEU A 94 10.34 -12.65 -2.68
CA LEU A 94 10.50 -12.24 -4.08
C LEU A 94 9.41 -12.79 -4.99
N ALA A 95 8.91 -14.03 -4.75
CA ALA A 95 7.79 -14.60 -5.50
C ALA A 95 6.47 -13.84 -5.25
N LEU A 96 6.22 -13.40 -4.02
CA LEU A 96 5.07 -12.54 -3.68
C LEU A 96 5.19 -11.16 -4.35
N ALA A 97 6.37 -10.56 -4.35
CA ALA A 97 6.64 -9.29 -5.04
C ALA A 97 6.50 -9.42 -6.56
N ALA A 98 6.97 -10.52 -7.17
CA ALA A 98 6.76 -10.81 -8.59
C ALA A 98 5.27 -10.89 -8.96
N ARG A 99 4.44 -11.49 -8.09
CA ARG A 99 2.97 -11.52 -8.23
C ARG A 99 2.31 -10.15 -8.05
N ALA A 100 2.98 -9.20 -7.39
CA ALA A 100 2.55 -7.80 -7.31
C ALA A 100 3.02 -6.95 -8.49
N GLY A 101 4.01 -7.41 -9.26
CA GLY A 101 4.45 -6.83 -10.54
C GLY A 101 5.94 -6.49 -10.60
N ARG A 102 6.45 -6.22 -11.82
CA ARG A 102 7.89 -5.94 -12.06
C ARG A 102 8.49 -4.83 -11.17
N PRO A 103 7.81 -3.68 -10.91
CA PRO A 103 8.35 -2.66 -10.01
C PRO A 103 8.49 -3.14 -8.56
N ALA A 104 7.48 -3.87 -8.06
CA ALA A 104 7.51 -4.45 -6.73
C ALA A 104 8.63 -5.49 -6.60
N LEU A 105 8.82 -6.37 -7.60
CA LEU A 105 9.95 -7.29 -7.65
C LEU A 105 11.30 -6.54 -7.61
N ALA A 106 11.47 -5.48 -8.40
CA ALA A 106 12.73 -4.71 -8.40
C ALA A 106 13.03 -4.09 -7.02
N THR A 107 12.02 -3.49 -6.37
CA THR A 107 12.17 -2.93 -5.02
C THR A 107 12.42 -4.03 -3.97
N ALA A 108 11.72 -5.17 -4.05
CA ALA A 108 11.92 -6.30 -3.15
C ALA A 108 13.30 -6.95 -3.33
N THR A 109 13.85 -7.01 -4.55
CA THR A 109 15.22 -7.48 -4.81
C THR A 109 16.26 -6.53 -4.21
N ALA A 110 16.07 -5.21 -4.35
CA ALA A 110 16.93 -4.22 -3.71
C ALA A 110 16.86 -4.30 -2.17
N LEU A 111 15.67 -4.50 -1.62
CA LEU A 111 15.46 -4.73 -0.19
C LEU A 111 16.17 -6.00 0.29
N ALA A 112 15.96 -7.14 -0.39
CA ALA A 112 16.62 -8.40 -0.08
C ALA A 112 18.14 -8.28 -0.11
N GLY A 113 18.71 -7.65 -1.15
CA GLY A 113 20.14 -7.37 -1.23
C GLY A 113 20.65 -6.47 -0.08
N THR A 114 19.85 -5.50 0.35
CA THR A 114 20.16 -4.62 1.49
C THR A 114 20.16 -5.38 2.82
N VAL A 115 19.19 -6.27 3.04
CA VAL A 115 19.11 -7.15 4.22
C VAL A 115 20.32 -8.08 4.26
N TRP A 116 20.61 -8.79 3.16
CA TRP A 116 21.76 -9.69 3.09
C TRP A 116 23.10 -8.96 3.27
N ALA A 117 23.26 -7.77 2.69
CA ALA A 117 24.47 -6.95 2.88
C ALA A 117 24.61 -6.44 4.31
N TYR A 118 23.51 -6.11 4.99
CA TYR A 118 23.50 -5.76 6.42
C TYR A 118 23.98 -6.93 7.27
N ASP A 119 23.31 -8.09 7.16
CA ASP A 119 23.53 -9.24 8.03
C ASP A 119 24.91 -9.88 7.87
N LEU A 120 25.43 -9.93 6.64
CA LEU A 120 26.71 -10.57 6.32
C LEU A 120 27.92 -9.68 6.57
N GLY A 121 27.76 -8.36 6.75
CA GLY A 121 28.92 -7.50 7.04
C GLY A 121 28.64 -6.04 7.38
N LEU A 122 27.74 -5.35 6.67
CA LEU A 122 27.59 -3.89 6.82
C LEU A 122 27.15 -3.47 8.22
N LYS A 123 26.43 -4.33 8.97
CA LYS A 123 26.08 -4.09 10.38
C LYS A 123 27.29 -3.83 11.28
N ARG A 124 28.44 -4.46 11.01
CA ARG A 124 29.67 -4.28 11.80
C ARG A 124 30.37 -2.96 11.45
N THR A 125 30.23 -2.46 10.22
CA THR A 125 30.85 -1.21 9.72
C THR A 125 30.08 0.06 10.15
N PRO A 126 30.65 1.28 9.99
CA PRO A 126 29.92 2.53 10.18
C PRO A 126 28.69 2.71 9.27
N ALA A 127 28.58 1.96 8.16
CA ALA A 127 27.43 2.01 7.26
C ALA A 127 26.16 1.35 7.83
N GLY A 128 26.27 0.52 8.89
CA GLY A 128 25.15 -0.25 9.45
C GLY A 128 23.84 0.54 9.67
N PRO A 129 23.84 1.72 10.33
CA PRO A 129 22.64 2.54 10.51
C PRO A 129 22.03 3.03 9.19
N ALA A 130 22.86 3.39 8.20
CA ALA A 130 22.39 3.81 6.89
C ALA A 130 21.80 2.65 6.09
N THR A 131 22.40 1.45 6.18
CA THR A 131 21.88 0.23 5.54
C THR A 131 20.53 -0.19 6.13
N MET A 132 20.39 -0.17 7.47
CA MET A 132 19.12 -0.47 8.14
C MET A 132 18.02 0.56 7.82
N ALA A 133 18.39 1.85 7.73
CA ALA A 133 17.51 2.91 7.28
C ALA A 133 17.06 2.74 5.82
N ALA A 134 17.98 2.35 4.92
CA ALA A 134 17.68 2.05 3.53
C ALA A 134 16.71 0.86 3.40
N ALA A 135 16.90 -0.20 4.18
CA ALA A 135 15.97 -1.34 4.21
C ALA A 135 14.54 -0.90 4.58
N ARG A 136 14.38 -0.12 5.67
CA ARG A 136 13.05 0.42 6.04
C ARG A 136 12.45 1.37 5.00
N GLY A 137 13.27 2.22 4.37
CA GLY A 137 12.82 3.08 3.27
C GLY A 137 12.33 2.28 2.06
N LEU A 138 13.08 1.24 1.66
CA LEU A 138 12.73 0.34 0.56
C LEU A 138 11.46 -0.47 0.83
N ASP A 139 11.24 -0.89 2.07
CA ASP A 139 10.04 -1.64 2.49
C ASP A 139 8.75 -0.80 2.39
N LEU A 140 8.82 0.47 2.79
CA LEU A 140 7.72 1.42 2.56
C LEU A 140 7.49 1.66 1.06
N LEU A 141 8.57 1.84 0.28
CA LEU A 141 8.47 1.99 -1.18
C LEU A 141 7.88 0.76 -1.88
N LEU A 142 8.15 -0.45 -1.38
CA LEU A 142 7.57 -1.71 -1.88
C LEU A 142 6.04 -1.68 -1.80
N GLY A 143 5.48 -1.24 -0.67
CA GLY A 143 4.03 -1.04 -0.51
C GLY A 143 3.45 -0.02 -1.49
N ALA A 144 4.16 1.09 -1.74
CA ALA A 144 3.73 2.12 -2.69
C ALA A 144 3.68 1.60 -4.13
N VAL A 145 4.78 1.01 -4.63
CA VAL A 145 4.86 0.56 -6.03
C VAL A 145 3.95 -0.64 -6.30
N ALA A 146 3.79 -1.55 -5.34
CA ALA A 146 2.90 -2.71 -5.46
C ALA A 146 1.41 -2.35 -5.46
N THR A 147 1.02 -1.28 -4.77
CA THR A 147 -0.37 -0.81 -4.75
C THR A 147 -0.81 -0.30 -6.12
N ASN A 148 0.10 0.36 -6.86
CA ASN A 148 -0.22 0.96 -8.15
C ASN A 148 -0.28 -0.04 -9.33
N THR A 149 0.44 -1.16 -9.26
CA THR A 149 0.35 -2.21 -10.30
C THR A 149 -0.94 -3.02 -10.27
N ALA A 150 -1.67 -3.02 -9.15
CA ALA A 150 -2.89 -3.82 -8.99
C ALA A 150 -4.17 -3.19 -9.58
N THR A 151 -4.16 -1.90 -9.91
CA THR A 151 -5.37 -1.14 -10.31
C THR A 151 -5.75 -1.28 -11.79
N ARG A 152 -4.92 -1.93 -12.61
CA ARG A 152 -5.21 -2.22 -14.03
C ARG A 152 -5.68 -3.67 -14.26
N THR A 153 -6.89 -3.99 -13.79
CA THR A 153 -7.72 -4.96 -14.52
C THR A 153 -8.39 -4.19 -15.66
N PRO A 154 -8.13 -4.49 -16.93
CA PRO A 154 -8.85 -3.81 -18.02
C PRO A 154 -10.35 -4.13 -17.90
N PRO A 155 -11.25 -3.14 -18.14
CA PRO A 155 -12.67 -3.45 -18.22
C PRO A 155 -12.88 -4.51 -19.30
N ARG A 156 -13.65 -5.56 -18.96
CA ARG A 156 -14.09 -6.57 -19.93
C ARG A 156 -14.78 -5.80 -21.06
N PRO A 157 -14.41 -5.98 -22.35
CA PRO A 157 -15.00 -5.21 -23.43
C PRO A 157 -16.52 -5.37 -23.36
N SER A 158 -17.23 -4.25 -23.21
CA SER A 158 -18.68 -4.26 -23.26
C SER A 158 -19.11 -4.85 -24.59
N LYS A 159 -20.00 -5.85 -24.54
CA LYS A 159 -20.60 -6.42 -25.73
C LYS A 159 -21.18 -5.25 -26.53
N PRO A 160 -20.86 -5.09 -27.83
CA PRO A 160 -21.37 -3.96 -28.60
C PRO A 160 -22.90 -3.97 -28.50
N ALA A 161 -23.48 -2.80 -28.24
CA ALA A 161 -24.93 -2.66 -28.16
C ALA A 161 -25.54 -3.13 -29.48
N PRO A 162 -26.68 -3.85 -29.46
CA PRO A 162 -27.37 -4.20 -30.70
C PRO A 162 -27.68 -2.90 -31.45
N THR A 163 -27.21 -2.81 -32.69
CA THR A 163 -27.45 -1.66 -33.56
C THR A 163 -28.95 -1.45 -33.71
N SER A 164 -29.44 -0.29 -33.26
CA SER A 164 -30.81 0.13 -33.51
C SER A 164 -31.07 0.18 -35.01
N ALA A 165 -32.08 -0.56 -35.48
CA ALA A 165 -32.50 -0.51 -36.87
C ALA A 165 -32.87 0.92 -37.29
N PRO A 166 -32.65 1.31 -38.57
CA PRO A 166 -32.99 2.64 -39.04
C PRO A 166 -34.51 2.89 -38.94
N PRO A 167 -34.94 4.12 -38.63
CA PRO A 167 -36.36 4.44 -38.49
C PRO A 167 -37.08 4.34 -39.84
N SER A 168 -38.27 3.72 -39.81
CA SER A 168 -39.16 3.66 -40.97
C SER A 168 -39.73 5.05 -41.29
N THR A 169 -39.53 5.51 -42.52
CA THR A 169 -40.10 6.76 -43.03
C THR A 169 -41.61 6.64 -43.26
N ALA A 170 -42.41 7.24 -42.38
CA ALA A 170 -43.82 7.53 -42.64
C ALA A 170 -43.95 8.93 -43.29
N PRO A 171 -44.79 9.12 -44.32
CA PRO A 171 -44.91 10.39 -45.02
C PRO A 171 -45.65 11.46 -44.17
N HIS A 172 -45.11 12.68 -44.16
CA HIS A 172 -45.77 13.84 -43.56
C HIS A 172 -47.05 14.24 -44.32
N PRO A 173 -48.17 14.51 -43.63
CA PRO A 173 -49.29 15.22 -44.22
C PRO A 173 -48.95 16.71 -44.38
N SER A 174 -49.36 17.28 -45.52
CA SER A 174 -49.08 18.66 -45.94
C SER A 174 -49.81 19.72 -45.10
N GLN A 175 -49.11 20.76 -44.66
CA GLN A 175 -49.70 21.94 -44.02
C GLN A 175 -50.43 22.84 -45.04
N PRO A 176 -51.64 23.37 -44.72
CA PRO A 176 -52.24 24.47 -45.46
C PRO A 176 -51.60 25.83 -45.08
N PRO A 177 -51.70 26.87 -45.95
CA PRO A 177 -50.99 28.14 -45.76
C PRO A 177 -51.59 29.06 -44.69
N GLN A 178 -50.72 29.85 -44.06
CA GLN A 178 -51.01 30.80 -42.98
C GLN A 178 -51.66 32.11 -43.49
N PRO A 179 -52.68 32.67 -42.81
CA PRO A 179 -53.13 34.06 -43.01
C PRO A 179 -52.23 35.08 -42.28
N GLY A 180 -52.20 36.32 -42.78
CA GLY A 180 -51.39 37.42 -42.23
C GLY A 180 -51.88 38.05 -40.91
N PRO A 181 -51.11 39.00 -40.34
CA PRO A 181 -51.24 39.41 -38.93
C PRO A 181 -52.27 40.52 -38.68
N HIS A 182 -52.95 40.44 -37.53
CA HIS A 182 -53.73 41.54 -36.95
C HIS A 182 -53.49 41.66 -35.42
N PRO A 183 -53.69 42.86 -34.83
CA PRO A 183 -53.05 43.28 -33.56
C PRO A 183 -53.85 42.92 -32.28
N PRO A 184 -53.30 43.12 -31.07
CA PRO A 184 -53.74 42.39 -29.87
C PRO A 184 -55.00 42.97 -29.22
N ARG A 185 -55.73 42.12 -28.49
CA ARG A 185 -56.74 42.52 -27.50
C ARG A 185 -56.59 41.75 -26.19
N THR A 186 -56.97 42.44 -25.12
CA THR A 186 -56.75 42.13 -23.71
C THR A 186 -57.74 41.13 -23.12
N ASP A 187 -57.27 40.47 -22.06
CA ASP A 187 -57.96 39.97 -20.86
C ASP A 187 -59.49 39.76 -20.89
N LEU A 188 -59.93 38.55 -20.50
CA LEU A 188 -60.75 38.40 -19.28
C LEU A 188 -60.93 36.93 -18.81
N ARG A 189 -61.06 36.81 -17.48
CA ARG A 189 -61.32 35.64 -16.63
C ARG A 189 -62.41 34.67 -17.15
N SER A 190 -62.29 33.37 -16.84
CA SER A 190 -63.11 32.73 -15.77
C SER A 190 -63.00 31.18 -15.69
N HIS A 191 -63.37 30.70 -14.49
CA HIS A 191 -63.35 29.37 -13.88
C HIS A 191 -63.99 28.15 -14.60
N GLN A 192 -63.39 26.97 -14.29
CA GLN A 192 -63.95 25.64 -13.90
C GLN A 192 -65.44 25.52 -13.49
N PRO A 193 -66.01 24.30 -13.25
CA PRO A 193 -65.59 22.90 -13.56
C PRO A 193 -66.75 21.98 -14.08
N GLY A 194 -66.53 20.66 -14.30
CA GLY A 194 -67.64 19.66 -14.33
C GLY A 194 -67.36 18.31 -15.05
N PRO A 195 -68.07 17.18 -14.77
CA PRO A 195 -67.46 15.84 -14.83
C PRO A 195 -68.20 14.67 -15.54
N HIS A 196 -67.45 13.59 -15.85
CA HIS A 196 -67.84 12.17 -16.03
C HIS A 196 -68.84 11.80 -17.19
N PRO A 197 -69.31 10.52 -17.35
CA PRO A 197 -68.70 9.40 -18.11
C PRO A 197 -69.67 8.89 -19.25
N PRO A 198 -69.63 7.64 -19.85
CA PRO A 198 -68.81 6.42 -19.65
C PRO A 198 -68.35 5.65 -20.94
N GLN A 199 -68.03 4.36 -20.79
CA GLN A 199 -67.82 3.28 -21.80
C GLN A 199 -69.16 2.54 -22.13
N PRO A 200 -69.32 1.60 -23.13
CA PRO A 200 -68.44 0.42 -23.39
C PRO A 200 -68.42 -0.26 -24.81
N GLY A 201 -67.58 -1.30 -24.98
CA GLY A 201 -67.92 -2.49 -25.80
C GLY A 201 -67.25 -2.65 -27.19
N PRO A 202 -67.35 -3.85 -27.80
CA PRO A 202 -66.24 -4.83 -27.69
C PRO A 202 -65.82 -5.58 -28.99
N ASP A 203 -64.73 -6.36 -28.85
CA ASP A 203 -64.41 -7.66 -29.47
C ASP A 203 -64.09 -7.86 -30.99
N ARG A 204 -63.00 -8.65 -31.18
CA ARG A 204 -62.80 -9.77 -32.15
C ARG A 204 -62.13 -9.52 -33.53
N PRO A 205 -61.62 -10.56 -34.26
CA PRO A 205 -60.16 -10.80 -34.28
C PRO A 205 -59.51 -11.05 -35.68
N LEU A 206 -58.20 -11.34 -35.64
CA LEU A 206 -57.30 -12.05 -36.59
C LEU A 206 -57.90 -12.72 -37.85
N PRO A 207 -57.14 -12.73 -38.97
CA PRO A 207 -56.33 -13.94 -39.25
C PRO A 207 -54.89 -13.67 -39.75
N PRO A 208 -53.98 -14.68 -39.71
CA PRO A 208 -52.61 -14.60 -40.21
C PRO A 208 -52.46 -15.13 -41.65
N SER A 209 -51.34 -14.81 -42.31
CA SER A 209 -50.87 -15.59 -43.47
C SER A 209 -49.35 -15.71 -43.52
N THR A 210 -48.91 -16.89 -43.95
CA THR A 210 -47.51 -17.35 -44.06
C THR A 210 -46.89 -16.98 -45.40
N GLY A 211 -45.57 -16.75 -45.44
CA GLY A 211 -44.80 -16.61 -46.68
C GLY A 211 -43.34 -17.05 -46.50
N VAL A 212 -42.95 -18.15 -47.14
CA VAL A 212 -41.59 -18.71 -47.17
C VAL A 212 -40.95 -18.45 -48.55
N HIS A 213 -39.64 -18.67 -48.66
CA HIS A 213 -38.76 -18.54 -49.85
C HIS A 213 -38.13 -17.16 -50.04
N GLY A 214 -36.90 -17.04 -50.58
CA GLY A 214 -36.02 -18.09 -51.13
C GLY A 214 -34.52 -17.76 -50.99
N ALA A 215 -33.67 -18.70 -51.40
CA ALA A 215 -32.21 -18.62 -51.30
C ALA A 215 -31.52 -18.37 -52.65
N GLY A 216 -30.29 -17.88 -52.62
CA GLY A 216 -29.41 -17.67 -53.77
C GLY A 216 -28.86 -16.23 -53.84
N ALA A 217 -27.64 -15.97 -54.30
CA ALA A 217 -26.55 -16.87 -54.68
C ALA A 217 -25.19 -16.17 -54.59
N TYR A 218 -24.13 -16.94 -54.81
CA TYR A 218 -22.70 -16.58 -54.72
C TYR A 218 -22.27 -15.28 -55.41
N GLY A 219 -21.31 -14.58 -54.79
CA GLY A 219 -20.45 -13.57 -55.42
C GLY A 219 -19.02 -13.70 -54.90
N THR A 220 -18.10 -14.15 -55.76
CA THR A 220 -16.68 -14.36 -55.43
C THR A 220 -15.91 -13.04 -55.44
N GLY A 221 -15.10 -12.79 -54.41
CA GLY A 221 -14.18 -11.64 -54.34
C GLY A 221 -12.91 -11.97 -53.57
N THR A 222 -11.84 -12.31 -54.27
CA THR A 222 -10.51 -12.56 -53.72
C THR A 222 -9.78 -11.24 -53.42
N HIS A 223 -9.29 -11.01 -52.20
CA HIS A 223 -8.11 -10.14 -52.00
C HIS A 223 -7.36 -10.33 -50.67
N SER A 224 -6.03 -10.34 -50.82
CA SER A 224 -4.99 -9.89 -49.88
C SER A 224 -4.81 -10.58 -48.52
N THR A 225 -3.81 -11.47 -48.45
CA THR A 225 -3.11 -11.88 -47.24
C THR A 225 -2.30 -10.71 -46.64
N GLY A 226 -2.80 -10.07 -45.59
CA GLY A 226 -2.17 -8.93 -44.90
C GLY A 226 -1.77 -9.21 -43.43
N THR A 227 -0.54 -9.66 -43.23
CA THR A 227 0.32 -9.51 -42.02
C THR A 227 -0.26 -8.94 -40.70
N HIS A 228 -1.13 -9.68 -40.00
CA HIS A 228 -1.47 -9.42 -38.60
C HIS A 228 -0.39 -9.92 -37.60
N SER A 229 0.76 -9.24 -37.50
CA SER A 229 1.80 -9.57 -36.49
C SER A 229 2.60 -8.37 -35.91
N THR A 230 2.14 -7.14 -36.15
CA THR A 230 2.79 -5.90 -35.64
C THR A 230 2.03 -5.23 -34.50
N SER A 231 0.72 -5.49 -34.36
CA SER A 231 -0.14 -4.85 -33.35
C SER A 231 0.23 -5.22 -31.90
N ALA A 232 0.39 -6.51 -31.59
CA ALA A 232 0.69 -6.97 -30.23
C ALA A 232 2.01 -6.38 -29.67
N ARG A 233 3.04 -6.25 -30.51
CA ARG A 233 4.36 -5.76 -30.09
C ARG A 233 4.36 -4.26 -29.77
N SER A 234 3.51 -3.46 -30.42
CA SER A 234 3.37 -2.04 -30.12
C SER A 234 2.51 -1.81 -28.85
N THR A 235 1.45 -2.60 -28.63
CA THR A 235 0.63 -2.53 -27.41
C THR A 235 1.40 -2.93 -26.15
N ASP A 236 2.29 -3.93 -26.26
CA ASP A 236 3.14 -4.37 -25.14
C ASP A 236 4.21 -3.33 -24.76
N ALA A 237 4.75 -2.60 -25.75
CA ALA A 237 5.68 -1.50 -25.51
C ALA A 237 4.99 -0.31 -24.80
N HIS A 238 3.82 0.13 -25.31
CA HIS A 238 3.07 1.25 -24.72
C HIS A 238 2.56 0.93 -23.31
N SER A 239 2.04 -0.28 -23.08
CA SER A 239 1.61 -0.71 -21.75
C SER A 239 2.77 -0.86 -20.76
N SER A 240 3.92 -1.36 -21.20
CA SER A 240 5.14 -1.42 -20.39
C SER A 240 5.69 -0.04 -20.02
N GLY A 241 5.64 0.92 -20.96
CA GLY A 241 6.01 2.32 -20.70
C GLY A 241 5.09 2.97 -19.67
N ALA A 242 3.77 2.87 -19.86
CA ALA A 242 2.77 3.39 -18.92
C ALA A 242 2.96 2.85 -17.50
N LEU A 243 3.19 1.54 -17.34
CA LEU A 243 3.43 0.89 -16.05
C LEU A 243 4.72 1.39 -15.35
N ARG A 244 5.76 1.76 -16.11
CA ARG A 244 6.98 2.35 -15.55
C ARG A 244 6.73 3.78 -15.07
N HIS A 245 6.00 4.60 -15.84
CA HIS A 245 5.66 5.96 -15.43
C HIS A 245 4.75 6.00 -14.19
N THR A 246 3.75 5.12 -14.09
CA THR A 246 2.88 5.05 -12.91
C THR A 246 3.64 4.54 -11.68
N ALA A 247 4.49 3.51 -11.81
CA ALA A 247 5.34 3.05 -10.71
C ALA A 247 6.32 4.14 -10.22
N ALA A 248 6.95 4.88 -11.14
CA ALA A 248 7.83 6.00 -10.80
C ALA A 248 7.07 7.18 -10.17
N ALA A 249 5.80 7.39 -10.50
CA ALA A 249 4.94 8.36 -9.79
C ALA A 249 4.60 7.90 -8.37
N ALA A 250 4.23 6.63 -8.18
CA ALA A 250 3.95 6.05 -6.86
C ALA A 250 5.17 6.07 -5.93
N ALA A 251 6.35 5.70 -6.45
CA ALA A 251 7.61 5.81 -5.71
C ALA A 251 7.89 7.26 -5.28
N ARG A 252 7.79 8.22 -6.21
CA ARG A 252 8.01 9.66 -5.91
C ARG A 252 7.03 10.20 -4.87
N ALA A 253 5.75 9.82 -4.92
CA ALA A 253 4.75 10.22 -3.93
C ALA A 253 5.06 9.67 -2.52
N ALA A 254 5.65 8.47 -2.45
CA ALA A 254 6.04 7.83 -1.20
C ALA A 254 7.43 8.25 -0.66
N LEU A 255 8.28 8.89 -1.46
CA LEU A 255 9.63 9.32 -1.04
C LEU A 255 9.66 10.11 0.29
N PRO A 256 8.76 11.08 0.56
CA PRO A 256 8.79 11.81 1.84
C PRO A 256 8.51 10.90 3.03
N ALA A 257 7.57 9.96 2.90
CA ALA A 257 7.25 9.00 3.96
C ALA A 257 8.39 7.98 4.17
N ALA A 258 8.98 7.48 3.07
CA ALA A 258 10.14 6.60 3.11
C ALA A 258 11.35 7.28 3.79
N ALA A 259 11.62 8.55 3.45
CA ALA A 259 12.69 9.34 4.04
C ALA A 259 12.45 9.63 5.53
N THR A 260 11.22 9.95 5.95
CA THR A 260 10.85 10.10 7.36
C THR A 260 11.10 8.82 8.16
N LEU A 261 10.63 7.67 7.65
CA LEU A 261 10.82 6.38 8.30
C LEU A 261 12.31 5.96 8.34
N ALA A 262 13.04 6.18 7.25
CA ALA A 262 14.48 5.91 7.17
C ALA A 262 15.27 6.78 8.15
N ALA A 263 14.96 8.08 8.26
CA ALA A 263 15.60 8.99 9.20
C ALA A 263 15.36 8.60 10.66
N HIS A 264 14.12 8.20 11.01
CA HIS A 264 13.82 7.63 12.34
C HIS A 264 14.63 6.35 12.57
N THR A 265 14.64 5.44 11.61
CA THR A 265 15.36 4.16 11.71
C THR A 265 16.87 4.39 11.90
N LEU A 266 17.48 5.29 11.13
CA LEU A 266 18.89 5.68 11.25
C LEU A 266 19.20 6.16 12.67
N ALA A 267 18.35 7.02 13.22
CA ALA A 267 18.50 7.52 14.59
C ALA A 267 18.41 6.40 15.65
N VAL A 268 17.42 5.49 15.53
CA VAL A 268 17.30 4.33 16.45
C VAL A 268 18.54 3.44 16.36
N THR A 269 18.99 3.08 15.15
CA THR A 269 20.13 2.19 14.95
C THR A 269 21.45 2.84 15.37
N ALA A 270 21.63 4.15 15.19
CA ALA A 270 22.80 4.90 15.68
C ALA A 270 22.90 4.91 17.21
N VAL A 271 21.76 4.98 17.93
CA VAL A 271 21.74 4.81 19.39
C VAL A 271 22.06 3.37 19.79
N SER A 272 21.49 2.38 19.09
CA SER A 272 21.69 0.95 19.39
C SER A 272 23.15 0.50 19.29
N ARG A 273 23.95 1.07 18.36
CA ARG A 273 25.40 0.78 18.28
C ARG A 273 26.17 1.04 19.59
N ASN A 274 25.66 1.90 20.47
CA ASN A 274 26.30 2.29 21.73
C ASN A 274 25.58 1.70 22.97
N GLU A 275 24.66 0.75 22.79
CA GLU A 275 23.79 0.25 23.87
C GLU A 275 24.48 -0.66 24.89
N THR A 276 25.59 -1.28 24.51
CA THR A 276 26.41 -2.16 25.37
C THR A 276 27.50 -1.39 26.11
N GLN A 277 28.11 -0.40 25.47
CA GLN A 277 29.22 0.39 26.05
C GLN A 277 28.75 1.49 27.01
N GLY A 278 27.54 2.03 26.82
CA GLY A 278 27.07 3.19 27.59
C GLY A 278 27.79 4.50 27.23
N GLY A 279 27.67 5.53 28.06
CA GLY A 279 28.48 6.76 27.98
C GLY A 279 28.18 7.75 26.84
N SER A 280 27.46 7.39 25.78
CA SER A 280 27.17 8.31 24.67
C SER A 280 25.91 9.17 24.93
N THR A 281 26.11 10.43 25.32
CA THR A 281 25.04 11.47 25.35
C THR A 281 24.63 11.94 23.95
N ARG A 282 25.58 11.98 23.00
CA ARG A 282 25.34 12.58 21.66
C ARG A 282 24.35 11.79 20.82
N ALA A 283 24.40 10.45 20.84
CA ALA A 283 23.51 9.64 20.01
C ALA A 283 22.04 9.72 20.45
N PRO A 284 21.69 9.55 21.75
CA PRO A 284 20.33 9.80 22.25
C PRO A 284 19.85 11.23 22.03
N LEU A 285 20.71 12.24 22.18
CA LEU A 285 20.35 13.63 21.89
C LEU A 285 20.02 13.85 20.41
N GLY A 286 20.86 13.32 19.51
CA GLY A 286 20.60 13.35 18.07
C GLY A 286 19.27 12.67 17.74
N ALA A 287 19.01 11.48 18.29
CA ALA A 287 17.75 10.77 18.08
C ALA A 287 16.53 11.50 18.67
N LEU A 288 16.66 12.21 19.79
CA LEU A 288 15.63 13.08 20.35
C LEU A 288 15.31 14.24 19.39
N VAL A 289 16.34 14.96 18.92
CA VAL A 289 16.20 16.07 17.97
C VAL A 289 15.56 15.58 16.66
N THR A 290 16.03 14.45 16.11
CA THR A 290 15.43 13.83 14.92
C THR A 290 13.96 13.47 15.17
N THR A 291 13.63 12.82 16.30
CA THR A 291 12.24 12.46 16.65
C THR A 291 11.33 13.70 16.66
N LEU A 292 11.76 14.79 17.33
CA LEU A 292 10.98 16.01 17.43
C LEU A 292 10.85 16.75 16.09
N ALA A 293 11.93 16.78 15.29
CA ALA A 293 11.92 17.39 13.96
C ALA A 293 11.02 16.63 12.98
N LEU A 294 11.09 15.29 12.96
CA LEU A 294 10.21 14.44 12.15
C LEU A 294 8.76 14.57 12.62
N GLY A 295 8.51 14.57 13.92
CA GLY A 295 7.18 14.81 14.48
C GLY A 295 6.60 16.15 14.02
N ARG A 296 7.36 17.24 14.16
CA ARG A 296 6.95 18.55 13.65
C ARG A 296 6.66 18.51 12.14
N ALA A 297 7.54 17.93 11.32
CA ALA A 297 7.38 17.86 9.87
C ALA A 297 6.16 17.02 9.42
N VAL A 298 5.82 15.96 10.15
CA VAL A 298 4.62 15.15 9.90
C VAL A 298 3.35 15.92 10.25
N ALA A 299 3.34 16.63 11.39
CA ALA A 299 2.19 17.40 11.85
C ALA A 299 1.98 18.75 11.13
N SER A 300 3.04 19.42 10.66
CA SER A 300 2.97 20.75 10.06
C SER A 300 2.89 20.76 8.53
N ALA A 301 2.86 19.59 7.88
CA ALA A 301 2.79 19.52 6.43
C ALA A 301 1.40 19.92 5.91
N PRO A 302 1.30 20.71 4.83
CA PRO A 302 0.02 21.01 4.20
C PRO A 302 -0.67 19.72 3.75
N TRP A 303 -1.92 19.51 4.20
CA TRP A 303 -2.77 18.45 3.68
C TRP A 303 -3.26 18.87 2.29
N SER A 304 -2.88 18.12 1.25
CA SER A 304 -3.30 18.41 -0.13
C SER A 304 -4.64 17.72 -0.43
N PRO A 305 -5.74 18.47 -0.68
CA PRO A 305 -7.08 17.91 -0.83
C PRO A 305 -7.33 17.41 -2.26
N ALA A 306 -6.56 16.43 -2.71
CA ALA A 306 -6.80 15.72 -3.97
C ALA A 306 -7.76 14.52 -3.72
N ASP A 307 -9.05 14.72 -3.99
CA ASP A 307 -10.13 13.72 -4.04
C ASP A 307 -10.39 12.84 -2.81
N ARG A 308 -11.35 13.25 -1.95
CA ARG A 308 -12.67 12.58 -1.85
C ARG A 308 -13.65 13.17 -0.80
N ARG A 309 -14.93 12.85 -1.01
CA ARG A 309 -16.08 13.16 -0.14
C ARG A 309 -16.07 12.37 1.19
N THR A 310 -16.68 12.98 2.22
CA THR A 310 -17.31 12.34 3.40
C THR A 310 -16.45 11.46 4.32
N VAL A 311 -15.23 11.91 4.67
CA VAL A 311 -14.71 11.73 6.04
C VAL A 311 -14.14 13.09 6.47
N SER A 312 -14.67 13.68 7.54
CA SER A 312 -14.61 15.12 7.80
C SER A 312 -13.20 15.72 7.82
N ALA A 313 -13.07 16.92 7.22
CA ALA A 313 -11.83 17.68 7.15
C ALA A 313 -11.16 18.00 8.50
N ALA A 314 -11.89 17.86 9.62
CA ALA A 314 -11.34 18.00 10.98
C ALA A 314 -10.74 16.71 11.57
N VAL A 315 -11.21 15.53 11.15
CA VAL A 315 -10.85 14.24 11.78
C VAL A 315 -9.45 13.80 11.38
N LEU A 316 -9.07 13.98 10.11
CA LEU A 316 -7.76 13.58 9.60
C LEU A 316 -6.60 14.42 10.18
N PRO A 317 -6.68 15.77 10.27
CA PRO A 317 -5.68 16.57 10.97
C PRO A 317 -5.57 16.20 12.46
N GLY A 318 -6.70 16.10 13.18
CA GLY A 318 -6.70 15.71 14.60
C GLY A 318 -6.10 14.33 14.84
N THR A 319 -6.40 13.36 13.98
CA THR A 319 -5.82 12.00 14.04
C THR A 319 -4.32 12.03 13.76
N THR A 320 -3.88 12.80 12.76
CA THR A 320 -2.46 12.94 12.41
C THR A 320 -1.68 13.57 13.56
N VAL A 321 -2.19 14.64 14.16
CA VAL A 321 -1.59 15.28 15.35
C VAL A 321 -1.55 14.29 16.52
N ALA A 322 -2.65 13.61 16.85
CA ALA A 322 -2.69 12.65 17.96
C ALA A 322 -1.69 11.49 17.80
N LEU A 323 -1.60 10.91 16.60
CA LEU A 323 -0.63 9.83 16.30
C LEU A 323 0.82 10.34 16.31
N THR A 324 1.05 11.58 15.88
CA THR A 324 2.37 12.22 15.91
C THR A 324 2.81 12.55 17.34
N THR A 325 1.89 13.03 18.19
CA THR A 325 2.13 13.22 19.62
C THR A 325 2.39 11.88 20.31
N ALA A 326 1.67 10.81 19.95
CA ALA A 326 1.94 9.47 20.45
C ALA A 326 3.33 8.94 19.99
N TYR A 327 3.73 9.21 18.75
CA TYR A 327 5.08 8.92 18.24
C TYR A 327 6.16 9.62 19.07
N ALA A 328 6.08 10.95 19.17
CA ALA A 328 7.03 11.75 19.92
C ALA A 328 7.08 11.33 21.40
N GLY A 329 5.93 11.18 22.07
CA GLY A 329 5.86 10.75 23.47
C GLY A 329 6.42 9.35 23.73
N THR A 330 6.35 8.44 22.75
CA THR A 330 6.87 7.06 22.88
C THR A 330 8.40 7.02 22.85
N ALA A 331 9.06 7.88 22.07
CA ALA A 331 10.53 7.87 21.91
C ALA A 331 11.25 8.97 22.72
N ALA A 332 10.68 10.17 22.80
CA ALA A 332 11.36 11.35 23.34
C ALA A 332 11.75 11.20 24.82
N ARG A 333 10.86 10.70 25.68
CA ARG A 333 11.17 10.52 27.11
C ARG A 333 12.32 9.51 27.31
N PRO A 334 12.30 8.29 26.73
CA PRO A 334 13.46 7.40 26.77
C PRO A 334 14.77 8.03 26.24
N TYR A 335 14.75 8.76 25.12
CA TYR A 335 15.96 9.43 24.61
C TYR A 335 16.46 10.54 25.52
N LEU A 336 15.57 11.36 26.10
CA LEU A 336 15.94 12.42 27.05
C LEU A 336 16.58 11.83 28.32
N HIS A 337 16.01 10.75 28.86
CA HIS A 337 16.58 10.06 30.02
C HIS A 337 18.00 9.53 29.72
N ALA A 338 18.22 8.89 28.56
CA ALA A 338 19.54 8.40 28.15
C ALA A 338 20.53 9.51 27.76
N THR A 339 20.04 10.67 27.33
CA THR A 339 20.84 11.88 27.07
C THR A 339 21.42 12.43 28.37
N LEU A 340 20.55 12.64 29.36
CA LEU A 340 20.90 13.25 30.65
C LEU A 340 21.68 12.28 31.56
N ASN A 341 21.44 10.97 31.43
CA ASN A 341 22.04 9.93 32.27
C ASN A 341 22.58 8.78 31.39
N PRO A 342 23.70 8.99 30.68
CA PRO A 342 24.21 8.03 29.70
C PRO A 342 24.70 6.73 30.36
N SER A 343 23.91 5.67 30.26
CA SER A 343 24.18 4.37 30.87
C SER A 343 23.56 3.23 30.04
N PRO A 344 24.16 2.02 30.00
CA PRO A 344 23.63 0.90 29.21
C PRO A 344 22.12 0.62 29.39
N PRO A 345 21.56 0.52 30.62
CA PRO A 345 20.13 0.24 30.78
C PRO A 345 19.23 1.37 30.29
N LEU A 346 19.67 2.64 30.35
CA LEU A 346 18.89 3.76 29.82
C LEU A 346 19.01 3.84 28.29
N THR A 347 20.18 3.55 27.71
CA THR A 347 20.35 3.44 26.25
C THR A 347 19.50 2.31 25.67
N GLN A 348 19.49 1.13 26.29
CA GLN A 348 18.62 0.00 25.88
C GLN A 348 17.12 0.36 25.97
N ARG A 349 16.71 1.05 27.04
CA ARG A 349 15.33 1.59 27.15
C ARG A 349 15.02 2.64 26.08
N ALA A 350 16.01 3.43 25.66
CA ALA A 350 15.89 4.41 24.59
C ALA A 350 15.71 3.74 23.21
N VAL A 351 16.53 2.74 22.88
CA VAL A 351 16.37 1.89 21.68
C VAL A 351 14.99 1.23 21.67
N GLY A 352 14.59 0.60 22.78
CA GLY A 352 13.26 0.01 22.91
C GLY A 352 12.11 1.02 22.84
N GLY A 353 12.33 2.28 23.22
CA GLY A 353 11.42 3.41 22.98
C GLY A 353 11.29 3.73 21.49
N GLY A 354 12.42 3.94 20.82
CA GLY A 354 12.50 4.20 19.38
C GLY A 354 11.87 3.12 18.51
N ILE A 355 12.07 1.84 18.84
CA ILE A 355 11.42 0.70 18.16
C ILE A 355 9.89 0.75 18.35
N ARG A 356 9.41 0.97 19.58
CA ARG A 356 7.96 1.08 19.85
C ARG A 356 7.32 2.30 19.18
N ALA A 357 8.08 3.33 18.87
CA ALA A 357 7.62 4.52 18.18
C ALA A 357 7.38 4.31 16.67
N LEU A 358 7.85 3.21 16.07
CA LEU A 358 7.61 2.92 14.64
C LEU A 358 6.12 2.83 14.28
N ILE A 359 5.32 2.10 15.07
CA ILE A 359 3.89 1.89 14.80
C ILE A 359 3.09 3.22 14.79
N PRO A 360 3.20 4.12 15.80
CA PRO A 360 2.54 5.42 15.72
C PRO A 360 3.11 6.32 14.62
N LEU A 361 4.40 6.21 14.26
CA LEU A 361 4.96 6.95 13.11
C LEU A 361 4.34 6.51 11.78
N GLN A 362 4.29 5.20 11.52
CA GLN A 362 3.67 4.61 10.33
C GLN A 362 2.18 4.99 10.23
N ALA A 363 1.46 4.93 11.36
CA ALA A 363 0.07 5.34 11.43
C ALA A 363 -0.11 6.85 11.16
N ALA A 364 0.77 7.71 11.70
CA ALA A 364 0.76 9.15 11.45
C ALA A 364 1.06 9.47 9.97
N LEU A 365 2.00 8.77 9.34
CA LEU A 365 2.28 8.88 7.90
C LEU A 365 1.07 8.48 7.05
N ALA A 366 0.39 7.38 7.39
CA ALA A 366 -0.84 6.96 6.72
C ALA A 366 -2.00 7.97 6.89
N ALA A 367 -2.16 8.55 8.09
CA ALA A 367 -3.16 9.58 8.37
C ALA A 367 -2.89 10.89 7.62
N ARG A 368 -1.62 11.33 7.60
CA ARG A 368 -1.13 12.49 6.83
C ARG A 368 -1.41 12.33 5.33
N SER A 369 -1.32 11.10 4.81
CA SER A 369 -1.68 10.76 3.43
C SER A 369 -3.19 10.57 3.21
N GLY A 370 -4.04 10.94 4.18
CA GLY A 370 -5.51 10.89 4.08
C GLY A 370 -6.15 9.52 4.33
N SER A 371 -5.36 8.48 4.63
CA SER A 371 -5.86 7.11 4.78
C SER A 371 -6.16 6.76 6.24
N LEU A 372 -7.31 7.23 6.74
CA LEU A 372 -7.76 6.93 8.12
C LEU A 372 -7.82 5.42 8.38
N GLY A 373 -8.28 4.62 7.41
CA GLY A 373 -8.35 3.16 7.54
C GLY A 373 -6.98 2.52 7.76
N ALA A 374 -5.97 2.89 6.96
CA ALA A 374 -4.61 2.38 7.12
C ALA A 374 -3.97 2.87 8.44
N ALA A 375 -4.24 4.12 8.84
CA ALA A 375 -3.77 4.67 10.11
C ALA A 375 -4.34 3.91 11.32
N LEU A 376 -5.65 3.66 11.36
CA LEU A 376 -6.31 2.93 12.45
C LEU A 376 -5.88 1.45 12.50
N VAL A 377 -5.79 0.77 11.35
CA VAL A 377 -5.29 -0.61 11.28
C VAL A 377 -3.85 -0.71 11.79
N THR A 378 -2.98 0.21 11.37
CA THR A 378 -1.58 0.24 11.83
C THR A 378 -1.50 0.54 13.33
N ALA A 379 -2.23 1.54 13.82
CA ALA A 379 -2.25 1.89 15.24
C ALA A 379 -2.75 0.73 16.13
N ALA A 380 -3.70 -0.08 15.65
CA ALA A 380 -4.21 -1.27 16.33
C ALA A 380 -3.17 -2.39 16.50
N LEU A 381 -2.07 -2.39 15.73
CA LEU A 381 -0.96 -3.33 15.92
C LEU A 381 -0.16 -3.04 17.20
N ALA A 382 -0.15 -1.80 17.69
CA ALA A 382 0.61 -1.42 18.89
C ALA A 382 0.19 -2.16 20.18
N PRO A 383 -1.10 -2.25 20.57
CA PRO A 383 -1.51 -3.07 21.72
C PRO A 383 -1.26 -4.57 21.51
N ALA A 384 -1.39 -5.08 20.27
CA ALA A 384 -1.10 -6.48 19.94
C ALA A 384 0.39 -6.80 20.17
N ALA A 385 1.30 -5.98 19.62
CA ALA A 385 2.74 -6.08 19.85
C ALA A 385 3.10 -6.07 21.35
N ARG A 386 2.51 -5.13 22.12
CA ARG A 386 2.71 -5.05 23.59
C ARG A 386 2.17 -6.26 24.35
N ARG A 387 1.08 -6.88 23.90
CA ARG A 387 0.52 -8.10 24.53
C ARG A 387 1.36 -9.33 24.19
N PHE A 388 1.87 -9.42 22.96
CA PHE A 388 2.66 -10.55 22.50
C PHE A 388 4.08 -10.54 23.07
N ALA A 389 4.77 -9.39 23.08
CA ALA A 389 6.09 -9.25 23.70
C ALA A 389 6.10 -9.71 25.17
N ARG A 390 5.09 -9.30 25.96
CA ARG A 390 4.93 -9.73 27.37
C ARG A 390 4.70 -11.23 27.56
N LYS A 391 4.25 -11.96 26.54
CA LYS A 391 4.08 -13.42 26.62
C LYS A 391 5.37 -14.17 26.28
N VAL A 392 6.23 -13.61 25.44
CA VAL A 392 7.48 -14.23 25.00
C VAL A 392 8.63 -13.96 25.98
N SER A 393 8.59 -12.85 26.72
CA SER A 393 9.61 -12.50 27.72
C SER A 393 9.37 -13.04 29.14
N VAL A 394 8.41 -13.94 29.34
CA VAL A 394 8.02 -14.50 30.66
C VAL A 394 8.40 -15.99 30.80
N THR A 395 9.29 -16.47 29.91
CA THR A 395 9.82 -17.85 29.88
C THR A 395 11.24 -17.89 29.35
#